data_AF-A0AAN6ZMI6-F1
#
_entry.id   AF-A0AAN6ZMI6-F1
#
_cell.length_a   1.000
_cell.length_b   1.000
_cell.length_c   1.000
_cell.angle_alpha   90.00
_cell.angle_beta   90.00
_cell.angle_gamma   90.00
#
_symmetry.space_group_name_H-M   'P 1'
#
loop_
_entity.id
_entity.type
_entity.pdbx_description
1 polymer ?
#
loop_
_entity_poly.entity_id
_entity_poly.type
_entity_poly.pdbx_seq_one_letter_code
_entity_poly.pdbx_strand_id
1 'polypeptide(L)'
;MSRFPQTAVKSQASIEASVNSLTLTLGKLSIPAETCLFSLLNETFTKITTVFNLDDPSDVLADPANLEKILNTIFDTNSVPLVTEKSVRIAAGLDDHDRSCLFIQAVAGMVLIFQRLSQAGGPVSARLLSRELQLFGESEQRRVVLDKIGHSSAFSSCYTKDSLVRFVLEAIDTGNDGQWEVLDSKPIGERMVSEESACINDRPCKNMGLPWGFTIMTLN
;
A
#
# COMPACT_ATOMS: atom_id res chain seq x y z
N MET A 1 -17.08 20.82 -4.35
CA MET A 1 -17.55 19.55 -4.92
C MET A 1 -16.63 18.43 -4.44
N SER A 2 -17.19 17.36 -3.88
CA SER A 2 -16.44 16.26 -3.27
C SER A 2 -15.93 15.26 -4.31
N ARG A 3 -14.62 15.21 -4.55
CA ARG A 3 -13.98 14.17 -5.40
C ARG A 3 -13.86 12.80 -4.71
N PHE A 4 -13.75 12.79 -3.38
CA PHE A 4 -13.52 11.61 -2.53
C PHE A 4 -14.38 10.36 -2.81
N PRO A 5 -15.73 10.43 -2.97
CA PRO A 5 -16.52 9.22 -3.22
C PRO A 5 -16.19 8.56 -4.57
N GLN A 6 -15.73 9.32 -5.57
CA GLN A 6 -15.42 8.78 -6.89
C GLN A 6 -14.07 8.07 -6.94
N THR A 7 -13.10 8.47 -6.11
CA THR A 7 -11.81 7.75 -5.99
C THR A 7 -11.97 6.41 -5.28
N ALA A 8 -12.81 6.32 -4.24
CA ALA A 8 -13.06 5.06 -3.53
C ALA A 8 -13.66 3.98 -4.46
N VAL A 9 -14.70 4.34 -5.23
CA VAL A 9 -15.34 3.41 -6.19
C VAL A 9 -14.35 2.95 -7.29
N LYS A 10 -13.51 3.86 -7.80
CA LYS A 10 -12.44 3.50 -8.76
C LYS A 10 -11.41 2.54 -8.17
N SER A 11 -11.02 2.75 -6.91
CA SER A 11 -10.13 1.83 -6.19
C SER A 11 -10.74 0.45 -6.00
N GLN A 12 -12.00 0.36 -5.55
CA GLN A 12 -12.70 -0.92 -5.41
C GLN A 12 -12.75 -1.68 -6.74
N ALA A 13 -13.26 -1.05 -7.80
CA ALA A 13 -13.35 -1.68 -9.12
C ALA A 13 -11.98 -2.09 -9.69
N SER A 14 -10.93 -1.33 -9.39
CA SER A 14 -9.55 -1.66 -9.76
C SER A 14 -9.04 -2.92 -9.05
N ILE A 15 -9.30 -3.04 -7.74
CA ILE A 15 -8.90 -4.22 -6.94
C ILE A 15 -9.72 -5.45 -7.37
N GLU A 16 -11.02 -5.31 -7.61
CA GLU A 16 -11.88 -6.38 -8.15
C GLU A 16 -11.38 -6.89 -9.51
N ALA A 17 -11.09 -5.99 -10.45
CA ALA A 17 -10.52 -6.33 -11.76
C ALA A 17 -9.15 -7.00 -11.65
N SER A 18 -8.34 -6.64 -10.64
CA SER A 18 -7.04 -7.25 -10.36
C SER A 18 -7.19 -8.67 -9.80
N VAL A 19 -7.98 -8.83 -8.73
CA VAL A 19 -8.24 -10.10 -8.01
C VAL A 19 -8.96 -11.12 -8.90
N ASN A 20 -9.70 -10.68 -9.93
CA ASN A 20 -10.27 -11.58 -10.93
C ASN A 20 -9.20 -12.40 -11.68
N SER A 21 -7.98 -11.88 -11.82
CA SER A 21 -6.84 -12.55 -12.48
C SER A 21 -6.18 -13.67 -11.65
N LEU A 22 -6.62 -13.88 -10.41
CA LEU A 22 -6.06 -14.87 -9.47
C LEU A 22 -6.92 -16.13 -9.34
N THR A 23 -6.29 -17.29 -9.10
CA THR A 23 -6.99 -18.55 -8.81
C THR A 23 -7.21 -18.72 -7.32
N LEU A 24 -8.43 -19.10 -6.92
CA LEU A 24 -8.79 -19.40 -5.53
C LEU A 24 -9.14 -20.87 -5.39
N THR A 25 -8.29 -21.63 -4.69
CA THR A 25 -8.39 -23.09 -4.60
C THR A 25 -8.36 -23.51 -3.13
N LEU A 26 -9.43 -24.15 -2.65
CA LEU A 26 -9.54 -24.68 -1.28
C LEU A 26 -9.20 -23.65 -0.17
N GLY A 27 -9.60 -22.38 -0.34
CA GLY A 27 -9.33 -21.30 0.62
C GLY A 27 -7.97 -20.62 0.46
N LYS A 28 -7.12 -21.06 -0.48
CA LYS A 28 -5.84 -20.44 -0.79
C LYS A 28 -5.91 -19.62 -2.07
N LEU A 29 -5.31 -18.43 -2.04
CA LEU A 29 -5.02 -17.65 -3.23
C LEU A 29 -3.74 -18.17 -3.89
N SER A 30 -3.70 -18.21 -5.22
CA SER A 30 -2.54 -18.62 -6.01
C SER A 30 -2.47 -17.86 -7.33
N ILE A 31 -1.25 -17.78 -7.88
CA ILE A 31 -0.97 -17.35 -9.25
C ILE A 31 -0.52 -18.60 -10.01
N PRO A 32 -1.11 -18.94 -11.18
CA PRO A 32 -0.70 -20.10 -11.95
C PRO A 32 0.82 -20.14 -12.15
N ALA A 33 1.44 -21.31 -11.95
CA ALA A 33 2.89 -21.44 -11.89
C ALA A 33 3.60 -20.94 -13.18
N GLU A 34 3.01 -21.21 -14.34
CA GLU A 34 3.50 -20.76 -15.65
C GLU A 34 3.41 -19.24 -15.88
N THR A 35 2.66 -18.52 -15.03
CA THR A 35 2.46 -17.08 -15.16
C THR A 35 3.61 -16.30 -14.53
N CYS A 36 4.30 -15.52 -15.36
CA CYS A 36 5.28 -14.52 -14.94
C CYS A 36 4.58 -13.38 -14.17
N LEU A 37 5.08 -13.06 -12.98
CA LEU A 37 4.48 -12.05 -12.09
C LEU A 37 4.46 -10.66 -12.75
N PHE A 38 5.56 -10.23 -13.38
CA PHE A 38 5.61 -8.94 -14.10
C PHE A 38 4.57 -8.87 -15.25
N SER A 39 4.32 -9.98 -15.95
CA SER A 39 3.33 -10.01 -17.03
C SER A 39 1.89 -9.83 -16.49
N LEU A 40 1.57 -10.49 -15.38
CA LEU A 40 0.28 -10.36 -14.70
C LEU A 40 0.10 -8.95 -14.09
N LEU A 41 1.18 -8.37 -13.55
CA LEU A 41 1.20 -6.99 -13.07
C LEU A 41 1.02 -5.98 -14.20
N ASN A 42 1.56 -6.23 -15.39
CA ASN A 42 1.37 -5.37 -16.56
C ASN A 42 -0.05 -5.43 -17.11
N GLU A 43 -0.64 -6.63 -17.23
CA GLU A 43 -2.07 -6.76 -17.56
C GLU A 43 -2.93 -6.03 -16.52
N THR A 44 -2.60 -6.18 -15.25
CA THR A 44 -3.32 -5.52 -14.14
C THR A 44 -3.16 -4.01 -14.14
N PHE A 45 -1.96 -3.49 -14.40
CA PHE A 45 -1.68 -2.06 -14.57
C PHE A 45 -2.55 -1.45 -15.67
N THR A 46 -2.66 -2.08 -16.84
CA THR A 46 -3.55 -1.60 -17.91
C THR A 46 -5.02 -1.60 -17.50
N LYS A 47 -5.50 -2.60 -16.76
CA LYS A 47 -6.86 -2.60 -16.17
C LYS A 47 -7.05 -1.41 -15.23
N ILE A 48 -6.13 -1.17 -14.30
CA ILE A 48 -6.16 -0.02 -13.37
C ILE A 48 -6.21 1.30 -14.14
N THR A 49 -5.38 1.48 -15.18
CA THR A 49 -5.41 2.66 -16.06
C THR A 49 -6.79 2.87 -16.69
N THR A 50 -7.42 1.81 -17.23
CA THR A 50 -8.76 1.93 -17.82
C THR A 50 -9.88 2.21 -16.80
N VAL A 51 -9.79 1.67 -15.57
CA VAL A 51 -10.78 1.93 -14.50
C VAL A 51 -10.64 3.35 -13.95
N PHE A 52 -9.41 3.83 -13.76
CA PHE A 52 -9.18 5.20 -13.32
C PHE A 52 -9.45 6.24 -14.42
N ASN A 53 -9.24 5.89 -15.69
CA ASN A 53 -9.47 6.74 -16.86
C ASN A 53 -9.00 8.18 -16.63
N LEU A 54 -7.71 8.32 -16.35
CA LEU A 54 -7.05 9.61 -16.15
C LEU A 54 -6.84 10.29 -17.52
N ASP A 55 -6.83 11.63 -17.50
CA ASP A 55 -6.48 12.45 -18.66
C ASP A 55 -4.97 12.34 -18.90
N ASP A 56 -4.53 11.49 -19.83
CA ASP A 56 -3.11 11.25 -20.13
C ASP A 56 -2.79 11.58 -21.61
N PRO A 57 -2.70 12.87 -21.97
CA PRO A 57 -2.47 13.32 -23.35
C PRO A 57 -1.03 13.11 -23.83
N SER A 58 -0.26 12.25 -23.16
CA SER A 58 1.13 11.92 -23.50
C SER A 58 1.44 10.43 -23.32
N ASP A 59 0.40 9.59 -23.16
CA ASP A 59 0.48 8.12 -23.07
C ASP A 59 1.49 7.61 -22.02
N VAL A 60 1.71 8.38 -20.95
CA VAL A 60 2.73 8.11 -19.92
C VAL A 60 2.41 6.82 -19.17
N LEU A 61 1.13 6.52 -18.97
CA LEU A 61 0.62 5.31 -18.32
C LEU A 61 0.43 4.14 -19.31
N ALA A 62 0.74 4.34 -20.60
CA ALA A 62 0.84 3.25 -21.59
C ALA A 62 2.28 2.74 -21.78
N ASP A 63 3.29 3.54 -21.43
CA ASP A 63 4.71 3.15 -21.47
C ASP A 63 5.04 2.11 -20.36
N PRO A 64 5.41 0.86 -20.70
CA PRO A 64 5.72 -0.18 -19.71
C PRO A 64 6.97 0.12 -18.88
N ALA A 65 7.87 1.02 -19.33
CA ALA A 65 8.99 1.46 -18.50
C ALA A 65 8.53 2.31 -17.30
N ASN A 66 7.30 2.84 -17.31
CA ASN A 66 6.72 3.52 -16.15
C ASN A 66 6.11 2.54 -15.13
N LEU A 67 5.67 1.35 -15.55
CA LEU A 67 5.34 0.27 -14.61
C LEU A 67 6.57 -0.18 -13.80
N GLU A 68 7.73 -0.32 -14.43
CA GLU A 68 8.97 -0.65 -13.73
C GLU A 68 9.32 0.43 -12.67
N LYS A 69 9.16 1.72 -13.02
CA LYS A 69 9.36 2.83 -12.05
C LYS A 69 8.33 2.78 -10.92
N ILE A 70 7.07 2.46 -11.20
CA ILE A 70 6.02 2.28 -10.20
C ILE A 70 6.39 1.13 -9.24
N LEU A 71 6.76 -0.04 -9.75
CA LEU A 71 7.16 -1.19 -8.92
C LEU A 71 8.42 -0.89 -8.09
N ASN A 72 9.42 -0.20 -8.66
CA ASN A 72 10.61 0.29 -7.95
C ASN A 72 10.31 1.36 -6.89
N THR A 73 9.12 1.95 -6.90
CA THR A 73 8.66 2.92 -5.90
C THR A 73 7.81 2.24 -4.81
N ILE A 74 7.05 1.21 -5.18
CA ILE A 74 6.25 0.41 -4.25
C ILE A 74 7.17 -0.46 -3.38
N PHE A 75 8.06 -1.25 -3.99
CA PHE A 75 8.87 -2.24 -3.30
C PHE A 75 10.24 -1.70 -2.90
N ASP A 76 10.74 -2.17 -1.76
CA ASP A 76 12.12 -1.92 -1.36
C ASP A 76 13.08 -2.83 -2.14
N THR A 77 14.37 -2.48 -2.16
CA THR A 77 15.41 -3.03 -3.05
C THR A 77 15.51 -4.57 -3.07
N ASN A 78 15.11 -5.25 -2.00
CA ASN A 78 15.19 -6.71 -1.86
C ASN A 78 14.06 -7.45 -2.60
N SER A 79 12.87 -6.87 -2.73
CA SER A 79 11.71 -7.49 -3.38
C SER A 79 11.46 -6.98 -4.81
N VAL A 80 12.03 -5.82 -5.17
CA VAL A 80 12.06 -5.31 -6.57
C VAL A 80 12.45 -6.38 -7.61
N PRO A 81 13.50 -7.20 -7.43
CA PRO A 81 13.87 -8.23 -8.42
C PRO A 81 12.81 -9.32 -8.63
N LEU A 82 11.96 -9.57 -7.62
CA LEU A 82 10.92 -10.61 -7.66
C LEU A 82 9.71 -10.16 -8.48
N VAL A 83 9.41 -8.86 -8.48
CA VAL A 83 8.25 -8.26 -9.18
C VAL A 83 8.59 -7.69 -10.56
N THR A 84 9.86 -7.34 -10.82
CA THR A 84 10.35 -6.83 -12.11
C THR A 84 10.90 -7.92 -13.05
N GLU A 85 11.00 -9.18 -12.60
CA GLU A 85 11.46 -10.28 -13.45
C GLU A 85 10.49 -10.54 -14.61
N LYS A 86 10.96 -10.37 -15.85
CA LYS A 86 10.24 -10.67 -17.11
C LYS A 86 10.29 -12.17 -17.48
N SER A 87 10.39 -13.01 -16.47
CA SER A 87 10.64 -14.45 -16.50
C SER A 87 10.04 -15.05 -15.21
N VAL A 88 10.11 -16.37 -15.05
CA VAL A 88 9.55 -17.09 -13.88
C VAL A 88 10.66 -17.56 -12.92
N ARG A 89 11.95 -17.41 -13.28
CA ARG A 89 13.07 -18.16 -12.68
C ARG A 89 13.44 -17.73 -11.25
N ILE A 90 13.41 -16.44 -10.95
CA ILE A 90 13.67 -15.91 -9.60
C ILE A 90 12.39 -16.08 -8.77
N ALA A 91 11.23 -15.75 -9.35
CA ALA A 91 9.92 -15.89 -8.70
C ALA A 91 9.44 -17.35 -8.53
N ALA A 92 10.18 -18.36 -9.02
CA ALA A 92 9.91 -19.79 -8.83
C ALA A 92 10.45 -20.34 -7.50
N GLY A 93 11.30 -19.59 -6.78
CA GLY A 93 11.73 -19.93 -5.42
C GLY A 93 10.73 -19.53 -4.33
N LEU A 94 9.67 -18.79 -4.70
CA LEU A 94 8.61 -18.32 -3.81
C LEU A 94 7.43 -19.30 -3.83
N ASP A 95 6.73 -19.44 -2.70
CA ASP A 95 5.50 -20.22 -2.64
C ASP A 95 4.27 -19.45 -3.17
N ASP A 96 3.11 -20.12 -3.24
CA ASP A 96 1.86 -19.49 -3.69
C ASP A 96 1.41 -18.31 -2.80
N HIS A 97 1.79 -18.30 -1.52
CA HIS A 97 1.44 -17.26 -0.56
C HIS A 97 2.28 -16.00 -0.79
N ASP A 98 3.61 -16.14 -0.85
CA ASP A 98 4.54 -15.04 -1.15
C ASP A 98 4.24 -14.41 -2.53
N ARG A 99 4.04 -15.25 -3.56
CA ARG A 99 3.68 -14.79 -4.91
C ARG A 99 2.37 -14.00 -4.93
N SER A 100 1.35 -14.50 -4.20
CA SER A 100 0.06 -13.81 -4.07
C SER A 100 0.17 -12.52 -3.26
N CYS A 101 0.99 -12.51 -2.20
CA CYS A 101 1.22 -11.36 -1.34
C CYS A 101 1.92 -10.22 -2.12
N LEU A 102 3.02 -10.52 -2.82
CA LEU A 102 3.71 -9.55 -3.69
C LEU A 102 2.78 -8.98 -4.77
N PHE A 103 1.94 -9.81 -5.40
CA PHE A 103 0.97 -9.31 -6.37
C PHE A 103 -0.04 -8.34 -5.74
N ILE A 104 -0.60 -8.66 -4.58
CA ILE A 104 -1.60 -7.82 -3.93
C ILE A 104 -0.99 -6.56 -3.31
N GLN A 105 0.24 -6.62 -2.80
CA GLN A 105 1.05 -5.46 -2.43
C GLN A 105 1.25 -4.51 -3.62
N ALA A 106 1.58 -5.05 -4.80
CA ALA A 106 1.74 -4.26 -6.02
C ALA A 106 0.42 -3.63 -6.47
N VAL A 107 -0.70 -4.38 -6.43
CA VAL A 107 -2.04 -3.86 -6.73
C VAL A 107 -2.43 -2.71 -5.80
N ALA A 108 -2.24 -2.87 -4.49
CA ALA A 108 -2.54 -1.82 -3.52
C ALA A 108 -1.68 -0.56 -3.74
N GLY A 109 -0.37 -0.74 -3.96
CA GLY A 109 0.55 0.35 -4.27
C GLY A 109 0.22 1.08 -5.57
N MET A 110 -0.13 0.34 -6.64
CA MET A 110 -0.62 0.94 -7.89
C MET A 110 -1.89 1.75 -7.65
N VAL A 111 -2.91 1.18 -7.00
CA VAL A 111 -4.19 1.86 -6.73
C VAL A 111 -3.99 3.14 -5.90
N LEU A 112 -3.07 3.15 -4.93
CA LEU A 112 -2.70 4.36 -4.17
C LEU A 112 -2.05 5.44 -5.06
N ILE A 113 -1.11 5.07 -5.94
CA ILE A 113 -0.50 6.02 -6.88
C ILE A 113 -1.56 6.61 -7.83
N PHE A 114 -2.49 5.78 -8.34
CA PHE A 114 -3.59 6.24 -9.18
C PHE A 114 -4.60 7.13 -8.44
N GLN A 115 -4.89 6.85 -7.16
CA GLN A 115 -5.66 7.77 -6.31
C GLN A 115 -4.97 9.14 -6.21
N ARG A 116 -3.66 9.18 -5.92
CA ARG A 116 -2.89 10.43 -5.75
C ARG A 116 -2.82 11.24 -7.04
N LEU A 117 -2.59 10.60 -8.18
CA LEU A 117 -2.69 11.23 -9.50
C LEU A 117 -4.10 11.82 -9.74
N SER A 118 -5.16 11.06 -9.44
CA SER A 118 -6.55 11.52 -9.56
C SER A 118 -6.93 12.64 -8.59
N GLN A 119 -6.25 12.75 -7.45
CA GLN A 119 -6.47 13.80 -6.44
C GLN A 119 -5.76 15.10 -6.83
N ALA A 120 -4.47 15.02 -7.21
CA ALA A 120 -3.67 16.14 -7.68
C ALA A 120 -4.37 16.88 -8.85
N GLY A 121 -4.83 16.11 -9.84
CA GLY A 121 -5.71 16.58 -10.90
C GLY A 121 -5.04 17.42 -11.99
N GLY A 122 -5.75 17.55 -13.12
CA GLY A 122 -5.15 17.97 -14.38
C GLY A 122 -4.56 16.77 -15.14
N PRO A 123 -3.94 17.01 -16.31
CA PRO A 123 -3.41 15.93 -17.14
C PRO A 123 -2.20 15.25 -16.51
N VAL A 124 -2.16 13.93 -16.62
CA VAL A 124 -0.99 13.11 -16.33
C VAL A 124 0.13 13.53 -17.27
N SER A 125 1.32 13.64 -16.69
CA SER A 125 2.55 13.96 -17.40
C SER A 125 3.71 13.31 -16.67
N ALA A 126 4.83 13.08 -17.36
CA ALA A 126 6.01 12.48 -16.73
C ALA A 126 6.48 13.25 -15.48
N ARG A 127 6.30 14.58 -15.44
CA ARG A 127 6.62 15.41 -14.26
C ARG A 127 5.67 15.16 -13.09
N LEU A 128 4.36 15.05 -13.35
CA LEU A 128 3.37 14.74 -12.30
C LEU A 128 3.58 13.32 -11.77
N LEU A 129 3.81 12.35 -12.67
CA LEU A 129 4.09 10.96 -12.28
C LEU A 129 5.35 10.87 -11.42
N SER A 130 6.49 11.43 -11.85
CA SER A 130 7.72 11.41 -11.04
C SER A 130 7.56 12.08 -9.67
N ARG A 131 6.77 13.17 -9.58
CA ARG A 131 6.45 13.82 -8.31
C ARG A 131 5.65 12.91 -7.37
N GLU A 132 4.53 12.36 -7.85
CA GLU A 132 3.69 11.50 -6.99
C GLU A 132 4.36 10.18 -6.64
N LEU A 133 5.24 9.64 -7.51
CA LEU A 133 6.09 8.50 -7.17
C LEU A 133 7.05 8.85 -6.03
N GLN A 134 7.79 9.97 -6.11
CA GLN A 134 8.68 10.37 -5.02
C GLN A 134 7.91 10.52 -3.69
N LEU A 135 6.81 11.28 -3.72
CA LEU A 135 5.97 11.53 -2.54
C LEU A 135 5.23 10.28 -2.03
N PHE A 136 5.19 9.18 -2.81
CA PHE A 136 4.66 7.88 -2.39
C PHE A 136 5.76 6.98 -1.82
N GLY A 137 6.93 6.90 -2.46
CA GLY A 137 8.08 6.13 -1.98
C GLY A 137 8.55 6.57 -0.58
N GLU A 138 8.49 7.87 -0.32
CA GLU A 138 8.80 8.52 0.96
C GLU A 138 7.67 8.43 2.02
N SER A 139 6.47 7.95 1.67
CA SER A 139 5.29 8.01 2.56
C SER A 139 5.15 6.83 3.52
N GLU A 140 4.71 7.10 4.75
CA GLU A 140 4.33 6.04 5.71
C GLU A 140 3.10 5.24 5.24
N GLN A 141 2.20 5.84 4.45
CA GLN A 141 1.09 5.13 3.81
C GLN A 141 1.59 3.92 2.99
N ARG A 142 2.69 4.06 2.24
CA ARG A 142 3.32 2.94 1.53
C ARG A 142 3.72 1.83 2.51
N ARG A 143 4.41 2.18 3.60
CA ARG A 143 4.91 1.24 4.61
C ARG A 143 3.76 0.50 5.31
N VAL A 144 2.79 1.23 5.85
CA VAL A 144 1.64 0.68 6.59
C VAL A 144 0.81 -0.27 5.72
N VAL A 145 0.54 0.09 4.46
CA VAL A 145 -0.26 -0.75 3.55
C VAL A 145 0.51 -2.02 3.16
N LEU A 146 1.79 -1.90 2.83
CA LEU A 146 2.61 -3.06 2.45
C LEU A 146 2.87 -4.00 3.62
N ASP A 147 3.07 -3.49 4.84
CA ASP A 147 3.26 -4.28 6.05
C ASP A 147 1.97 -5.01 6.48
N LYS A 148 0.83 -4.29 6.52
CA LYS A 148 -0.49 -4.86 6.84
C LYS A 148 -0.87 -5.97 5.85
N ILE A 149 -0.51 -5.84 4.56
CA ILE A 149 -0.68 -6.91 3.57
C ILE A 149 0.37 -8.02 3.80
N GLY A 150 1.64 -7.66 3.97
CA GLY A 150 2.78 -8.57 4.10
C GLY A 150 2.65 -9.59 5.22
N HIS A 151 2.13 -9.18 6.38
CA HIS A 151 1.95 -10.03 7.55
C HIS A 151 0.57 -10.70 7.64
N SER A 152 -0.26 -10.64 6.57
CA SER A 152 -1.66 -11.08 6.64
C SER A 152 -1.87 -12.55 6.30
N SER A 153 -2.46 -13.29 7.24
CA SER A 153 -3.00 -14.64 7.01
C SER A 153 -4.25 -14.67 6.11
N ALA A 154 -4.78 -13.51 5.68
CA ALA A 154 -5.93 -13.44 4.79
C ALA A 154 -5.73 -14.24 3.49
N PHE A 155 -4.50 -14.31 2.97
CA PHE A 155 -4.18 -15.01 1.72
C PHE A 155 -4.20 -16.55 1.82
N SER A 156 -3.95 -17.09 3.01
CA SER A 156 -3.99 -18.54 3.28
C SER A 156 -5.33 -19.04 3.82
N SER A 157 -6.25 -18.11 4.16
CA SER A 157 -7.59 -18.36 4.69
C SER A 157 -8.68 -17.60 3.91
N CYS A 158 -8.48 -17.38 2.61
CA CYS A 158 -9.36 -16.58 1.77
C CYS A 158 -10.51 -17.42 1.19
N TYR A 159 -11.72 -17.31 1.75
CA TYR A 159 -12.87 -18.09 1.26
C TYR A 159 -13.63 -17.43 0.10
N THR A 160 -13.47 -16.12 -0.14
CA THR A 160 -14.11 -15.41 -1.26
C THR A 160 -13.23 -14.27 -1.79
N LYS A 161 -13.37 -13.94 -3.08
CA LYS A 161 -12.69 -12.77 -3.69
C LYS A 161 -13.16 -11.45 -3.05
N ASP A 162 -14.44 -11.35 -2.69
CA ASP A 162 -14.98 -10.24 -1.88
C ASP A 162 -14.22 -9.98 -0.58
N SER A 163 -13.92 -11.03 0.20
CA SER A 163 -13.17 -10.91 1.45
C SER A 163 -11.80 -10.28 1.23
N LEU A 164 -11.13 -10.66 0.14
CA LEU A 164 -9.84 -10.08 -0.24
C LEU A 164 -9.96 -8.63 -0.70
N VAL A 165 -10.92 -8.31 -1.57
CA VAL A 165 -11.16 -6.93 -2.04
C VAL A 165 -11.37 -5.99 -0.85
N ARG A 166 -12.20 -6.39 0.12
CA ARG A 166 -12.48 -5.61 1.33
C ARG A 166 -11.25 -5.48 2.23
N PHE A 167 -10.46 -6.54 2.41
CA PHE A 167 -9.20 -6.48 3.16
C PHE A 167 -8.18 -5.50 2.54
N VAL A 168 -8.05 -5.47 1.21
CA VAL A 168 -7.13 -4.55 0.51
C VAL A 168 -7.61 -3.10 0.59
N LEU A 169 -8.92 -2.86 0.47
CA LEU A 169 -9.52 -1.53 0.71
C LEU A 169 -9.29 -1.07 2.16
N GLU A 170 -9.60 -1.91 3.15
CA GLU A 170 -9.37 -1.61 4.56
C GLU A 170 -7.88 -1.36 4.87
N ALA A 171 -6.96 -2.02 4.17
CA ALA A 171 -5.53 -1.73 4.27
C ALA A 171 -5.18 -0.33 3.74
N ILE A 172 -5.66 0.01 2.53
CA ILE A 172 -5.51 1.32 1.89
C ILE A 172 -6.07 2.45 2.79
N ASP A 173 -7.27 2.26 3.33
CA ASP A 173 -7.95 3.25 4.17
C ASP A 173 -7.23 3.43 5.52
N THR A 174 -6.78 2.34 6.16
CA THR A 174 -5.96 2.42 7.40
C THR A 174 -4.65 3.18 7.15
N GLY A 175 -4.05 3.04 5.97
CA GLY A 175 -2.86 3.81 5.56
C GLY A 175 -3.13 5.30 5.32
N ASN A 176 -4.38 5.71 5.18
CA ASN A 176 -4.79 7.10 4.93
C ASN A 176 -5.12 7.88 6.23
N ASP A 177 -5.58 7.19 7.28
CA ASP A 177 -5.91 7.80 8.60
C ASP A 177 -4.69 8.45 9.28
N GLY A 178 -3.46 8.14 8.84
CA GLY A 178 -2.23 8.67 9.42
C GLY A 178 -1.90 10.13 9.08
N GLN A 179 -2.47 10.72 8.01
CA GLN A 179 -2.15 12.12 7.67
C GLN A 179 -3.15 12.78 6.70
N TRP A 180 -4.07 13.60 7.22
CA TRP A 180 -4.57 14.77 6.49
C TRP A 180 -4.92 15.96 7.40
N GLU A 181 -4.13 16.17 8.46
CA GLU A 181 -4.10 17.49 9.11
C GLU A 181 -3.59 18.53 8.11
N VAL A 182 -4.52 19.31 7.58
CA VAL A 182 -4.22 20.49 6.77
C VAL A 182 -3.45 21.47 7.65
N LEU A 183 -2.28 21.91 7.19
CA LEU A 183 -1.49 22.98 7.81
C LEU A 183 -2.17 24.35 7.65
N ASP A 184 -3.37 24.49 8.24
CA ASP A 184 -4.10 25.76 8.32
C ASP A 184 -3.35 26.70 9.26
N SER A 185 -2.55 27.57 8.65
CA SER A 185 -1.52 28.36 9.33
C SER A 185 -2.15 29.50 10.12
N LYS A 186 -2.53 29.23 11.38
CA LYS A 186 -2.99 30.23 12.35
C LYS A 186 -1.96 30.46 13.46
N PRO A 187 -1.83 31.70 13.95
CA PRO A 187 -0.73 32.10 14.84
C PRO A 187 -0.90 31.56 16.27
N ILE A 188 0.22 31.50 16.99
CA ILE A 188 0.33 31.09 18.39
C ILE A 188 -0.60 31.95 19.27
N GLY A 189 -1.57 31.32 19.93
CA GLY A 189 -2.51 31.98 20.84
C GLY A 189 -3.27 31.01 21.75
N GLU A 190 -3.11 31.21 23.07
CA GLU A 190 -4.15 30.98 24.10
C GLU A 190 -4.71 29.56 24.31
N ARG A 191 -3.84 28.71 24.85
CA ARG A 191 -4.12 27.65 25.86
C ARG A 191 -5.39 27.86 26.71
N MET A 192 -6.37 26.98 26.62
CA MET A 192 -7.14 26.54 27.81
C MET A 192 -7.70 25.12 27.72
N VAL A 193 -8.02 24.56 28.89
CA VAL A 193 -8.34 23.15 29.15
C VAL A 193 -9.84 22.88 29.02
N SER A 194 -10.20 21.68 28.57
CA SER A 194 -11.39 20.96 29.07
C SER A 194 -11.09 19.46 29.05
N GLU A 195 -11.47 18.77 30.13
CA GLU A 195 -11.13 17.37 30.40
C GLU A 195 -12.32 16.42 30.12
N GLU A 196 -12.15 15.17 30.52
CA GLU A 196 -13.21 14.22 30.86
C GLU A 196 -13.96 13.49 29.73
N SER A 197 -13.39 12.35 29.34
CA SER A 197 -14.15 11.10 29.21
C SER A 197 -13.21 9.93 29.57
N ALA A 198 -13.27 9.47 30.81
CA ALA A 198 -12.34 8.46 31.34
C ALA A 198 -12.83 7.03 31.09
N CYS A 199 -11.89 6.10 30.91
CA CYS A 199 -12.13 4.64 31.00
C CYS A 199 -10.97 4.00 31.78
N ILE A 200 -11.32 3.36 32.90
CA ILE A 200 -10.41 2.92 33.98
C ILE A 200 -10.96 1.57 34.51
N ASN A 201 -10.17 0.53 34.81
CA ASN A 201 -8.72 0.36 34.76
C ASN A 201 -8.37 -0.83 33.82
N ASP A 202 -7.29 -1.63 33.87
CA ASP A 202 -6.21 -1.79 34.85
C ASP A 202 -4.87 -2.17 34.17
N ARG A 203 -3.76 -1.86 34.86
CA ARG A 203 -2.43 -2.38 34.60
C ARG A 203 -1.65 -2.48 35.93
N PRO A 204 -1.31 -3.68 36.43
CA PRO A 204 -0.38 -3.82 37.54
C PRO A 204 1.06 -3.55 37.06
N CYS A 205 1.47 -2.28 37.07
CA CYS A 205 2.84 -1.87 36.77
C CYS A 205 3.84 -2.47 37.77
N LYS A 206 4.57 -3.52 37.36
CA LYS A 206 5.64 -4.14 38.14
C LYS A 206 6.77 -4.61 37.23
N ASN A 207 7.99 -4.59 37.77
CA ASN A 207 9.23 -5.06 37.14
C ASN A 207 9.77 -4.18 35.99
N MET A 208 10.14 -2.92 36.31
CA MET A 208 11.20 -2.21 35.59
C MET A 208 12.54 -2.92 35.83
N GLY A 209 12.83 -3.96 35.04
CA GLY A 209 14.08 -4.73 35.13
C GLY A 209 15.26 -3.96 34.54
N LEU A 210 16.01 -3.23 35.37
CA LEU A 210 17.27 -2.61 34.95
C LEU A 210 18.34 -3.69 34.67
N PRO A 211 19.01 -3.67 33.51
CA PRO A 211 20.17 -4.52 33.27
C PRO A 211 21.33 -4.14 34.21
N TRP A 212 22.13 -5.14 34.58
CA TRP A 212 23.10 -5.02 35.66
C TRP A 212 24.37 -4.27 35.20
N GLY A 213 25.00 -3.48 36.09
CA GLY A 213 26.44 -3.23 35.98
C GLY A 213 26.99 -1.79 36.04
N PHE A 214 26.22 -0.76 36.42
CA PHE A 214 26.77 0.60 36.58
C PHE A 214 26.56 1.18 37.98
N THR A 215 27.62 1.12 38.79
CA THR A 215 27.74 1.87 40.05
C THR A 215 28.50 3.16 39.81
N ILE A 216 27.85 4.30 39.94
CA ILE A 216 28.50 5.62 39.94
C ILE A 216 28.96 5.91 41.37
N MET A 217 30.27 5.94 41.61
CA MET A 217 30.82 6.47 42.87
C MET A 217 30.97 7.98 42.79
N THR A 218 30.38 8.70 43.75
CA THR A 218 30.69 10.11 43.99
C THR A 218 32.00 10.22 44.76
N LEU A 219 33.01 10.87 44.17
CA LEU A 219 34.19 11.33 44.89
C LEU A 219 33.83 12.52 45.79
N ASN A 220 34.62 12.72 46.84
CA ASN A 220 34.46 13.73 47.89
C ASN A 220 35.83 14.36 48.21
#